data_AF-A0A6P2AV48-F1
#
_entry.id   AF-A0A6P2AV48-F1
#
_cell.length_a   1.000
_cell.length_b   1.000
_cell.length_c   1.000
_cell.angle_alpha   90.00
_cell.angle_beta   90.00
_cell.angle_gamma   90.00
#
_symmetry.space_group_name_H-M   'P 1'
#
loop_
_entity.id
_entity.type
_entity.pdbx_description
1 polymer ?
#
loop_
_entity_poly.entity_id
_entity_poly.type
_entity_poly.pdbx_seq_one_letter_code
_entity_poly.pdbx_strand_id
1 'polypeptide(L)'
;MSATMVESKASSAVWMLLGALLFGYIGFSFIWPVGTPDDPNWIAIVLMWTMRLTAIGFALSFVLVFPSRAAGEWTYAVTGLLSAIFCAIVLGWGFLPDTHHPLNVVLLVLFTVMNGFISIQHLMQLMAARRMKPDNEYAAGFSR
;
A
#
# COMPACT_ATOMS: atom_id res chain seq x y z
N MET A 1 1.77 23.20 -20.78
CA MET A 1 1.04 22.22 -19.94
C MET A 1 1.70 20.83 -19.85
N SER A 2 2.90 20.59 -20.43
CA SER A 2 3.50 19.25 -20.55
C SER A 2 4.48 18.88 -19.42
N ALA A 3 5.36 19.79 -18.98
CA ALA A 3 6.42 19.46 -18.01
C ALA A 3 5.88 19.11 -16.61
N THR A 4 4.94 19.90 -16.08
CA THR A 4 4.36 19.69 -14.74
C THR A 4 3.55 18.40 -14.63
N MET A 5 2.90 17.96 -15.73
CA MET A 5 2.19 16.68 -15.75
C MET A 5 3.14 15.48 -15.75
N VAL A 6 4.27 15.56 -16.46
CA VAL A 6 5.29 14.50 -16.49
C VAL A 6 5.99 14.38 -15.14
N GLU A 7 6.32 15.51 -14.51
CA GLU A 7 6.98 15.56 -13.20
C GLU A 7 6.11 14.95 -12.09
N SER A 8 4.80 15.22 -12.11
CA SER A 8 3.86 14.62 -11.14
C SER A 8 3.66 13.11 -11.34
N LYS A 9 3.75 12.61 -12.59
CA LYS A 9 3.69 11.15 -12.88
C LYS A 9 4.97 10.44 -12.42
N ALA A 10 6.13 11.03 -12.71
CA ALA A 10 7.41 10.48 -12.32
C ALA A 10 7.53 10.39 -10.79
N SER A 11 7.13 11.46 -10.07
CA SER A 11 7.13 11.47 -8.60
C SER A 11 6.24 10.35 -8.02
N SER A 12 5.02 10.19 -8.51
CA SER A 12 4.08 9.13 -8.06
C SER A 12 4.65 7.72 -8.33
N ALA A 13 5.16 7.48 -9.53
CA ALA A 13 5.75 6.19 -9.90
C ALA A 13 6.99 5.84 -9.05
N VAL A 14 7.83 6.84 -8.71
CA VAL A 14 8.98 6.65 -7.84
C VAL A 14 8.55 6.19 -6.45
N TRP A 15 7.52 6.79 -5.86
CA TRP A 15 7.01 6.36 -4.56
C TRP A 15 6.44 4.93 -4.57
N MET A 16 5.74 4.56 -5.65
CA MET A 16 5.25 3.18 -5.82
C MET A 16 6.41 2.18 -5.91
N LEU A 17 7.45 2.51 -6.67
CA LEU A 17 8.64 1.68 -6.83
C LEU A 17 9.44 1.57 -5.53
N LEU A 18 9.66 2.69 -4.83
CA LEU A 18 10.34 2.70 -3.52
C LEU A 18 9.57 1.87 -2.50
N GLY A 19 8.24 1.96 -2.49
CA GLY A 19 7.38 1.09 -1.68
C GLY A 19 7.58 -0.38 -2.04
N ALA A 20 7.51 -0.73 -3.32
CA ALA A 20 7.71 -2.11 -3.77
C ALA A 20 9.09 -2.66 -3.37
N LEU A 21 10.14 -1.85 -3.49
CA LEU A 21 11.51 -2.24 -3.13
C LEU A 21 11.68 -2.39 -1.61
N LEU A 22 11.18 -1.45 -0.82
CA LEU A 22 11.30 -1.50 0.64
C LEU A 22 10.57 -2.73 1.22
N PHE A 23 9.31 -2.92 0.83
CA PHE A 23 8.53 -4.07 1.29
C PHE A 23 9.02 -5.38 0.68
N GLY A 24 9.53 -5.33 -0.56
CA GLY A 24 10.14 -6.49 -1.21
C GLY A 24 11.41 -6.94 -0.49
N TYR A 25 12.30 -6.01 -0.16
CA TYR A 25 13.53 -6.30 0.58
C TYR A 25 13.21 -6.93 1.94
N ILE A 26 12.30 -6.33 2.71
CA ILE A 26 11.99 -6.84 4.06
C ILE A 26 11.16 -8.14 3.98
N GLY A 27 10.22 -8.24 3.04
CA GLY A 27 9.38 -9.43 2.88
C GLY A 27 10.11 -10.65 2.30
N PHE A 28 11.04 -10.47 1.35
CA PHE A 28 11.72 -11.56 0.66
C PHE A 28 13.15 -11.81 1.15
N SER A 29 13.89 -10.79 1.55
CA SER A 29 15.32 -10.92 1.91
C SER A 29 15.56 -11.12 3.41
N PHE A 30 14.61 -10.72 4.27
CA PHE A 30 14.75 -10.94 5.71
C PHE A 30 14.42 -12.39 6.08
N ILE A 31 15.21 -12.98 6.98
CA ILE A 31 14.92 -14.31 7.53
C ILE A 31 13.89 -14.12 8.65
N TRP A 32 12.67 -14.60 8.40
CA TRP A 32 11.57 -14.51 9.35
C TRP A 32 11.63 -15.69 10.33
N PRO A 33 11.59 -15.46 11.66
CA PRO A 33 11.57 -16.53 12.65
C PRO A 33 10.17 -17.16 12.70
N VAL A 34 9.84 -18.00 11.71
CA VAL A 34 8.51 -18.61 11.53
C VAL A 34 8.18 -19.71 12.55
N GLY A 35 9.09 -20.01 13.48
CA GLY A 35 8.92 -21.04 14.50
C GLY A 35 9.24 -22.44 13.99
N THR A 36 8.85 -23.45 14.76
CA THR A 36 8.93 -24.87 14.37
C THR A 36 7.58 -25.34 13.82
N PRO A 37 7.51 -26.50 13.15
CA PRO A 37 6.22 -27.06 12.72
C PRO A 37 5.22 -27.28 13.87
N ASP A 38 5.73 -27.57 15.08
CA ASP A 38 4.91 -27.84 16.26
C ASP A 38 4.54 -26.57 17.05
N ASP A 39 5.31 -25.48 16.91
CA ASP A 39 5.01 -24.17 17.49
C ASP A 39 5.31 -23.05 16.47
N PRO A 40 4.40 -22.85 15.50
CA PRO A 40 4.58 -21.84 14.45
C PRO A 40 4.37 -20.43 14.99
N ASN A 41 5.31 -19.54 14.67
CA ASN A 41 5.17 -18.11 14.92
C ASN A 41 4.24 -17.50 13.85
N TRP A 42 2.94 -17.64 14.07
CA TRP A 42 1.91 -17.13 13.17
C TRP A 42 2.05 -15.63 12.89
N ILE A 43 2.50 -14.84 13.87
CA ILE A 43 2.72 -13.39 13.67
C ILE A 43 3.80 -13.16 12.62
N ALA A 44 4.93 -13.86 12.71
CA ALA A 44 6.01 -13.73 11.72
C ALA A 44 5.58 -14.23 10.32
N ILE A 45 4.83 -15.35 10.26
CA ILE A 45 4.34 -15.91 8.99
C ILE A 45 3.39 -14.93 8.30
N VAL A 46 2.39 -14.44 9.04
CA VAL A 46 1.36 -13.53 8.53
C VAL A 46 2.02 -12.23 8.09
N LEU A 47 2.87 -11.64 8.94
CA LEU A 47 3.62 -10.43 8.63
C LEU A 47 4.50 -10.57 7.38
N MET A 48 5.25 -11.66 7.26
CA MET A 48 6.08 -11.98 6.09
C MET A 48 5.23 -11.96 4.81
N TRP A 49 4.11 -12.69 4.80
CA TRP A 49 3.25 -12.76 3.62
C TRP A 49 2.56 -11.44 3.32
N THR A 50 2.13 -10.68 4.33
CA THR A 50 1.57 -9.33 4.15
C THR A 50 2.58 -8.43 3.45
N MET A 51 3.84 -8.43 3.87
CA MET A 51 4.87 -7.62 3.21
C MET A 51 5.11 -8.04 1.76
N ARG A 52 5.19 -9.35 1.50
CA ARG A 52 5.37 -9.88 0.13
C ARG A 52 4.22 -9.49 -0.79
N LEU A 53 2.97 -9.69 -0.33
CA LEU A 53 1.78 -9.34 -1.11
C LEU A 53 1.66 -7.83 -1.32
N THR A 54 2.02 -7.03 -0.31
CA THR A 54 2.05 -5.56 -0.42
C THR A 54 3.09 -5.11 -1.45
N ALA A 55 4.29 -5.70 -1.42
CA ALA A 55 5.34 -5.43 -2.41
C ALA A 55 4.87 -5.74 -3.84
N ILE A 56 4.21 -6.89 -4.04
CA ILE A 56 3.63 -7.27 -5.33
C ILE A 56 2.55 -6.26 -5.77
N GLY A 57 1.66 -5.85 -4.86
CA GLY A 57 0.62 -4.88 -5.19
C GLY A 57 1.18 -3.49 -5.52
N PHE A 58 2.24 -3.04 -4.85
CA PHE A 58 2.95 -1.80 -5.19
C PHE A 58 3.68 -1.90 -6.53
N ALA A 59 4.32 -3.03 -6.82
CA ALA A 59 4.93 -3.27 -8.13
C ALA A 59 3.88 -3.27 -9.25
N LEU A 60 2.73 -3.90 -9.02
CA LEU A 60 1.60 -3.86 -9.96
C LEU A 60 1.08 -2.43 -10.16
N SER A 61 0.98 -1.65 -9.08
CA SER A 61 0.56 -0.24 -9.14
C SER A 61 1.52 0.60 -9.99
N PHE A 62 2.83 0.38 -9.83
CA PHE A 62 3.85 0.99 -10.67
C PHE A 62 3.67 0.63 -12.15
N VAL A 63 3.41 -0.63 -12.47
CA VAL A 63 3.13 -1.05 -13.86
C VAL A 63 1.86 -0.41 -14.41
N LEU A 64 0.80 -0.32 -13.59
CA LEU A 64 -0.50 0.24 -14.00
C LEU A 64 -0.48 1.77 -14.16
N VAL A 65 0.46 2.49 -13.54
CA VAL A 65 0.54 3.95 -13.64
C VAL A 65 0.85 4.44 -15.06
N PHE A 66 1.54 3.61 -15.88
CA PHE A 66 1.88 3.93 -17.27
C PHE A 66 0.66 3.97 -18.20
N PRO A 67 -0.17 2.91 -18.27
CA PRO A 67 -1.40 2.93 -19.08
C PRO A 67 -2.50 3.80 -18.46
N SER A 68 -2.61 3.85 -17.13
CA SER A 68 -3.62 4.67 -16.44
C SER A 68 -3.14 5.11 -15.08
N ARG A 69 -2.75 6.39 -14.96
CA ARG A 69 -2.33 7.00 -13.69
C ARG A 69 -3.35 6.77 -12.58
N ALA A 70 -4.64 6.96 -12.90
CA ALA A 70 -5.72 6.75 -11.94
C ALA A 70 -5.76 5.29 -11.46
N ALA A 71 -5.63 4.31 -12.36
CA ALA A 71 -5.62 2.90 -11.96
C ALA A 71 -4.44 2.58 -11.04
N GLY A 72 -3.22 3.04 -11.39
CA GLY A 72 -2.04 2.86 -10.55
C GLY A 72 -2.17 3.47 -9.16
N GLU A 73 -2.64 4.73 -9.06
CA GLU A 73 -2.83 5.41 -7.78
C GLU A 73 -3.94 4.75 -6.93
N TRP A 74 -5.01 4.26 -7.56
CA TRP A 74 -6.07 3.51 -6.86
C TRP A 74 -5.56 2.18 -6.32
N THR A 75 -4.85 1.39 -7.14
CA THR A 75 -4.29 0.11 -6.71
C THR A 75 -3.29 0.34 -5.58
N TYR A 76 -2.43 1.35 -5.68
CA TYR A 76 -1.46 1.67 -4.64
C TYR A 76 -2.15 2.00 -3.31
N ALA A 77 -3.16 2.87 -3.36
CA ALA A 77 -3.90 3.28 -2.17
C ALA A 77 -4.66 2.11 -1.54
N VAL A 78 -5.34 1.28 -2.34
CA VAL A 78 -6.08 0.11 -1.85
C VAL A 78 -5.15 -0.95 -1.28
N THR A 79 -4.05 -1.28 -1.97
CA THR A 79 -3.05 -2.23 -1.49
C THR A 79 -2.46 -1.77 -0.16
N GLY A 80 -2.06 -0.50 -0.04
CA GLY A 80 -1.54 0.03 1.21
C GLY A 80 -2.59 0.00 2.33
N LEU A 81 -3.85 0.32 2.04
CA LEU A 81 -4.91 0.33 3.05
C LEU A 81 -5.21 -1.08 3.55
N LEU A 82 -5.34 -2.05 2.64
CA LEU A 82 -5.55 -3.45 2.99
C LEU A 82 -4.37 -4.00 3.81
N SER A 83 -3.14 -3.67 3.42
CA SER A 83 -1.93 -4.01 4.17
C SER A 83 -1.97 -3.44 5.59
N ALA A 84 -2.31 -2.16 5.73
CA ALA A 84 -2.42 -1.50 7.04
C ALA A 84 -3.48 -2.14 7.93
N ILE A 85 -4.68 -2.40 7.39
CA ILE A 85 -5.77 -3.06 8.12
C ILE A 85 -5.32 -4.44 8.61
N PHE A 86 -4.68 -5.20 7.74
CA PHE A 86 -4.25 -6.56 8.07
C PHE A 86 -3.14 -6.55 9.13
N CYS A 87 -2.16 -5.65 9.03
CA CYS A 87 -1.17 -5.45 10.08
C CYS A 87 -1.79 -4.99 11.41
N ALA A 88 -2.83 -4.13 11.39
CA ALA A 88 -3.53 -3.71 12.59
C ALA A 88 -4.29 -4.86 13.27
N ILE A 89 -4.93 -5.75 12.49
CA ILE A 89 -5.58 -6.96 13.01
C ILE A 89 -4.55 -7.87 13.68
N VAL A 90 -3.40 -8.09 13.04
CA VAL A 90 -2.31 -8.92 13.58
C VAL A 90 -1.74 -8.30 14.87
N LEU A 91 -1.61 -6.97 14.94
CA LEU A 91 -1.23 -6.28 16.18
C LEU A 91 -2.25 -6.47 17.29
N GLY A 92 -3.55 -6.36 16.98
CA GLY A 92 -4.63 -6.59 17.94
C GLY A 92 -4.64 -8.04 18.45
N TRP A 93 -4.30 -9.00 17.59
CA TRP A 93 -4.11 -10.40 17.97
C TRP A 93 -2.83 -10.60 18.82
N GLY A 94 -1.77 -9.85 18.53
CA GLY A 94 -0.45 -9.93 19.16
C GLY A 94 -0.36 -9.49 20.63
N PHE A 95 -1.45 -8.97 21.23
CA PHE A 95 -1.57 -8.72 22.68
C PHE A 95 -1.78 -10.01 23.50
N LEU A 96 -1.28 -11.14 23.01
CA LEU A 96 -1.15 -12.40 23.73
C LEU A 96 0.24 -12.46 24.41
N PRO A 97 0.36 -13.00 25.64
CA PRO A 97 1.41 -12.62 26.60
C PRO A 97 2.85 -13.06 26.30
N ASP A 98 3.14 -13.80 25.23
CA ASP A 98 4.43 -14.48 25.01
C ASP A 98 5.17 -14.07 23.72
N THR A 99 4.98 -12.84 23.23
CA THR A 99 5.68 -12.40 22.02
C THR A 99 7.14 -12.01 22.29
N HIS A 100 8.05 -12.99 22.27
CA HIS A 100 9.51 -12.83 22.38
C HIS A 100 10.21 -12.09 21.21
N HIS A 101 9.46 -11.40 20.32
CA HIS A 101 10.01 -10.79 19.11
C HIS A 101 9.62 -9.31 18.97
N PRO A 102 10.21 -8.40 19.79
CA PRO A 102 9.86 -6.99 19.80
C PRO A 102 10.05 -6.31 18.44
N LEU A 103 11.01 -6.77 17.63
CA LEU A 103 11.25 -6.24 16.30
C LEU A 103 10.04 -6.42 15.35
N ASN A 104 9.37 -7.57 15.40
CA ASN A 104 8.22 -7.84 14.52
C ASN A 104 7.04 -6.93 14.85
N VAL A 105 6.83 -6.66 16.15
CA VAL A 105 5.79 -5.74 16.63
C VAL A 105 6.09 -4.31 16.19
N VAL A 106 7.34 -3.85 16.34
CA VAL A 106 7.76 -2.52 15.88
C VAL A 106 7.57 -2.36 14.37
N LEU A 107 7.98 -3.37 13.58
CA LEU A 107 7.79 -3.37 12.13
C LEU A 107 6.30 -3.34 11.77
N LEU A 108 5.47 -4.16 12.42
CA LEU A 108 4.02 -4.14 12.24
C LEU A 108 3.41 -2.77 12.50
N VAL A 109 3.77 -2.10 13.61
CA VAL A 109 3.27 -0.76 13.93
C VAL A 109 3.72 0.24 12.87
N LEU A 110 5.01 0.23 12.52
CA LEU A 110 5.55 1.15 11.52
C LEU A 110 4.85 0.98 10.17
N PHE A 111 4.68 -0.25 9.69
CA PHE A 111 4.01 -0.52 8.42
C PHE A 111 2.53 -0.20 8.46
N THR A 112 1.85 -0.49 9.57
CA THR A 112 0.44 -0.13 9.75
C THR A 112 0.25 1.38 9.62
N VAL A 113 1.05 2.16 10.35
CA VAL A 113 0.94 3.62 10.37
C VAL A 113 1.34 4.20 9.01
N MET A 114 2.48 3.78 8.46
CA MET A 114 3.00 4.32 7.20
C MET A 114 2.05 4.03 6.03
N ASN A 115 1.60 2.77 5.88
CA ASN A 115 0.67 2.42 4.82
C ASN A 115 -0.71 3.06 5.03
N GLY A 116 -1.21 3.09 6.28
CA GLY A 116 -2.50 3.69 6.59
C GLY A 116 -2.52 5.18 6.26
N PHE A 117 -1.50 5.93 6.67
CA PHE A 117 -1.40 7.36 6.40
C PHE A 117 -1.28 7.65 4.90
N ILE A 118 -0.35 6.99 4.20
CA ILE A 118 -0.11 7.22 2.77
C ILE A 118 -1.34 6.85 1.93
N SER A 119 -2.02 5.76 2.26
CA SER A 119 -3.22 5.32 1.54
C SER A 119 -4.40 6.25 1.74
N ILE A 120 -4.63 6.75 2.96
CA ILE A 120 -5.70 7.71 3.23
C ILE A 120 -5.46 9.02 2.48
N GLN A 121 -4.23 9.54 2.48
CA GLN A 121 -3.87 10.74 1.74
C GLN A 121 -4.15 10.57 0.23
N HIS A 122 -3.73 9.46 -0.38
CA HIS A 122 -4.02 9.17 -1.79
C HIS A 122 -5.53 9.02 -2.06
N LEU A 123 -6.27 8.33 -1.21
CA LEU A 123 -7.73 8.20 -1.36
C LEU A 123 -8.43 9.56 -1.29
N MET A 124 -8.04 10.43 -0.36
CA MET A 124 -8.59 11.78 -0.24
C MET A 124 -8.31 12.61 -1.51
N GLN A 125 -7.09 12.53 -2.04
CA GLN A 125 -6.73 13.21 -3.29
C GLN A 125 -7.53 12.70 -4.49
N LEU A 126 -7.70 11.38 -4.62
CA LEU A 126 -8.47 10.75 -5.70
C LEU A 126 -9.96 11.10 -5.60
N MET A 127 -10.53 11.08 -4.40
CA MET A 127 -11.93 11.47 -4.17
C MET A 127 -12.15 12.96 -4.46
N ALA A 128 -11.23 13.85 -4.06
CA ALA A 128 -11.29 15.27 -4.37
C ALA A 128 -11.22 15.52 -5.88
N ALA A 129 -10.31 14.82 -6.58
CA ALA A 129 -10.19 14.91 -8.04
C ALA A 129 -11.45 14.44 -8.78
N ARG A 130 -12.15 13.42 -8.26
CA ARG A 130 -13.46 13.00 -8.81
C ARG A 130 -14.59 13.99 -8.51
N ARG A 131 -14.62 14.59 -7.31
CA ARG A 131 -15.62 15.61 -6.95
C ARG A 131 -15.48 16.90 -7.77
N MET A 132 -14.27 17.25 -8.19
CA MET A 132 -14.02 18.39 -9.08
C MET A 132 -14.27 18.08 -10.56
N LYS A 133 -14.82 16.90 -10.89
CA LYS A 133 -15.34 16.58 -12.22
C LYS A 133 -16.88 16.66 -12.23
N PRO A 134 -17.54 17.81 -11.92
CA PRO A 134 -18.97 17.95 -12.14
C PRO A 134 -19.24 18.20 -13.64
N ASP A 135 -20.10 17.37 -14.20
CA ASP A 135 -21.16 17.73 -15.17
C ASP A 135 -20.84 18.35 -16.54
N ASN A 136 -19.58 18.49 -16.98
CA ASN A 136 -19.30 19.00 -18.33
C ASN A 136 -19.65 18.03 -19.49
N GLU A 137 -19.92 16.75 -19.20
CA GLU A 137 -20.43 15.81 -20.22
C GLU A 137 -21.96 15.87 -20.39
N TYR A 138 -22.70 16.44 -19.44
CA TYR A 138 -24.16 16.63 -19.58
C TYR A 138 -24.52 17.97 -20.26
N ALA A 139 -23.64 18.98 -20.18
CA ALA A 139 -23.86 20.28 -20.83
C ALA A 139 -23.53 20.29 -22.35
N ALA A 140 -22.67 19.39 -22.83
CA ALA A 140 -22.29 19.32 -24.25
C ALA A 140 -23.29 18.55 -25.13
N GLY A 141 -24.29 17.87 -24.54
CA GLY A 141 -25.31 17.09 -25.24
C GLY A 141 -26.61 17.83 -25.57
N PHE A 142 -26.77 19.08 -25.14
CA PHE A 142 -28.02 19.85 -25.28
C PHE A 142 -27.92 21.05 -26.25
N SER A 143 -26.85 21.14 -27.03
CA SER A 143 -26.65 22.23 -28.02
C SER A 143 -26.53 21.72 -29.46
N ARG A 144 -27.47 20.89 -29.91
CA ARG A 144 -27.76 20.69 -31.34
C ARG A 144 -29.25 20.61 -31.58
#